data_AF-A0A0D8L343-F1
#
_entry.id   AF-A0A0D8L343-F1
#
_cell.length_a   1.000
_cell.length_b   1.000
_cell.length_c   1.000
_cell.angle_alpha   90.00
_cell.angle_beta   90.00
_cell.angle_gamma   90.00
#
_symmetry.space_group_name_H-M   'P 1'
#
loop_
_entity.id
_entity.type
_entity.pdbx_description
1 polymer ?
#
loop_
_entity_poly.entity_id
_entity_poly.type
_entity_poly.pdbx_seq_one_letter_code
_entity_poly.pdbx_strand_id
1 'polypeptide(L)'
;VAGYLLCLWAFALHWSALQYADHAWSRRDVMNGAWNLKVLPVSRWLALNYHCHLAHHQHPQAPWYKLPSLVDDQPRPTFWRVYFTMWRYGVRPAPQMGAAADLDFLFPPKE
;
A
#
# COMPACT_ATOMS: atom_id res chain seq x y z
N VAL A 1 21.52 21.47 -10.08
CA VAL A 1 21.80 20.74 -8.82
C VAL A 1 20.61 20.76 -7.86
N ALA A 2 20.13 21.93 -7.41
CA ALA A 2 19.02 22.00 -6.44
C ALA A 2 17.74 21.25 -6.88
N GLY A 3 17.28 21.45 -8.13
CA GLY A 3 16.10 20.74 -8.65
C GLY A 3 16.28 19.23 -8.71
N TYR A 4 17.47 18.75 -9.05
CA TYR A 4 17.81 17.32 -9.04
C TYR A 4 17.76 16.74 -7.63
N LEU A 5 18.37 17.43 -6.65
CA LEU A 5 18.33 17.01 -5.25
C LEU A 5 16.89 17.00 -4.70
N LEU A 6 16.08 17.99 -5.08
CA LEU A 6 14.67 18.04 -4.70
C LEU A 6 13.89 16.85 -5.27
N CYS A 7 14.13 16.48 -6.53
CA CYS A 7 13.48 15.32 -7.15
C CYS A 7 13.88 14.01 -6.44
N LEU A 8 15.16 13.82 -6.16
CA LEU A 8 15.63 12.64 -5.42
C LEU A 8 15.04 12.58 -4.02
N TRP A 9 14.99 13.71 -3.32
CA TRP A 9 14.43 13.79 -1.98
C TRP A 9 12.93 13.50 -1.97
N ALA A 10 12.17 14.11 -2.88
CA ALA A 10 10.74 13.87 -3.03
C ALA A 10 10.46 12.39 -3.39
N PHE A 11 11.26 11.82 -4.29
CA PHE A 11 11.18 10.40 -4.62
C PHE A 11 11.50 9.52 -3.43
N ALA A 12 12.60 9.78 -2.70
CA ALA A 12 13.00 8.98 -1.55
C ALA A 12 11.94 9.02 -0.44
N LEU A 13 11.38 10.19 -0.14
CA LEU A 13 10.29 10.32 0.82
C LEU A 13 9.04 9.58 0.37
N HIS A 14 8.63 9.77 -0.89
CA HIS A 14 7.46 9.10 -1.43
C HIS A 14 7.62 7.58 -1.42
N TRP A 15 8.75 7.06 -1.89
CA TRP A 15 9.04 5.64 -1.92
C TRP A 15 9.07 5.03 -0.52
N SER A 16 9.71 5.71 0.44
CA SER A 16 9.75 5.26 1.83
C SER A 16 8.36 5.17 2.44
N ALA A 17 7.51 6.18 2.24
CA ALA A 17 6.14 6.16 2.73
C ALA A 17 5.27 5.10 2.03
N LEU A 18 5.47 4.90 0.73
CA LEU A 18 4.72 3.94 -0.08
C LEU A 18 4.93 2.50 0.39
N GLN A 19 6.18 2.10 0.65
CA GLN A 19 6.48 0.76 1.17
C GLN A 19 5.70 0.46 2.46
N TYR A 20 5.60 1.43 3.37
CA TYR A 20 4.80 1.24 4.59
C TYR A 20 3.29 1.26 4.32
N ALA A 21 2.82 2.19 3.47
CA ALA A 21 1.39 2.31 3.16
C ALA A 21 0.82 1.07 2.47
N ASP A 22 1.63 0.34 1.69
CA ASP A 22 1.19 -0.89 1.06
C ASP A 22 1.05 -2.06 2.05
N HIS A 23 1.76 -2.04 3.16
CA HIS A 23 1.89 -3.20 4.07
C HIS A 23 1.27 -2.99 5.46
N ALA A 24 1.21 -1.75 5.96
CA ALA A 24 0.70 -1.48 7.29
C ALA A 24 -0.76 -1.96 7.45
N TRP A 25 -1.04 -2.62 8.57
CA TRP A 25 -2.35 -3.17 8.94
C TRP A 25 -2.87 -4.27 8.01
N SER A 26 -2.12 -4.65 6.98
CA SER A 26 -2.44 -5.83 6.18
C SER A 26 -2.16 -7.11 6.99
N ARG A 27 -2.59 -8.25 6.45
CA ARG A 27 -2.31 -9.56 7.02
C ARG A 27 -0.81 -9.74 7.19
N ARG A 28 -0.37 -10.42 8.24
CA ARG A 28 1.05 -10.82 8.34
C ARG A 28 1.31 -12.07 7.51
N ASP A 29 1.46 -11.90 6.21
CA ASP A 29 1.68 -13.01 5.27
C ASP A 29 2.64 -12.62 4.13
N VAL A 30 3.38 -13.59 3.59
CA VAL A 30 4.36 -13.32 2.51
C VAL A 30 3.66 -12.98 1.19
N MET A 31 2.55 -13.67 0.90
CA MET A 31 1.82 -13.54 -0.36
C MET A 31 0.65 -12.56 -0.26
N ASN A 32 0.03 -12.45 0.92
CA ASN A 32 -1.20 -11.71 1.13
C ASN A 32 -1.07 -10.54 2.12
N GLY A 33 0.16 -10.24 2.54
CA GLY A 33 0.44 -9.14 3.45
C GLY A 33 0.68 -7.83 2.75
N ALA A 34 -0.27 -7.41 1.90
CA ALA A 34 -0.21 -6.17 1.14
C ALA A 34 -1.62 -5.66 0.84
N TRP A 35 -1.73 -4.40 0.41
CA TRP A 35 -2.96 -3.79 -0.05
C TRP A 35 -2.93 -3.51 -1.56
N ASN A 36 -4.06 -3.72 -2.22
CA ASN A 36 -4.35 -3.04 -3.49
C ASN A 36 -4.86 -1.62 -3.15
N LEU A 37 -4.00 -0.60 -3.19
CA LEU A 37 -4.38 0.77 -2.79
C LEU A 37 -5.34 1.44 -3.80
N LYS A 38 -6.33 2.16 -3.28
CA LYS A 38 -7.15 3.10 -4.06
C LYS A 38 -6.39 4.42 -4.25
N VAL A 39 -6.09 4.75 -5.50
CA VAL A 39 -5.41 5.98 -5.90
C VAL A 39 -6.11 6.62 -7.10
N LEU A 40 -5.74 7.86 -7.43
CA LEU A 40 -6.20 8.51 -8.65
C LEU A 40 -5.67 7.78 -9.90
N PRO A 41 -6.42 7.77 -11.02
CA PRO A 41 -5.98 7.12 -12.26
C PRO A 41 -4.62 7.60 -12.75
N VAL A 42 -4.32 8.90 -12.62
CA VAL A 42 -3.02 9.48 -13.02
C VAL A 42 -1.87 8.96 -12.17
N SER A 43 -2.06 8.84 -10.85
CA SER A 43 -1.06 8.25 -9.95
C SER A 43 -0.80 6.80 -10.31
N ARG A 44 -1.87 6.04 -10.60
CA ARG A 44 -1.75 4.64 -11.04
C ARG A 44 -1.01 4.52 -12.37
N TRP A 45 -1.25 5.41 -13.31
CA TRP A 45 -0.56 5.43 -14.61
C TRP A 45 0.93 5.76 -14.46
N LEU A 46 1.27 6.83 -13.72
CA LEU A 46 2.65 7.22 -13.45
C LEU A 46 3.44 6.12 -12.73
N ALA A 47 2.79 5.40 -11.82
CA ALA A 47 3.40 4.31 -11.07
C ALA A 47 3.28 2.94 -11.78
N LEU A 48 2.88 2.89 -13.05
CA LEU A 48 2.74 1.64 -13.82
C LEU A 48 1.89 0.57 -13.09
N ASN A 49 0.77 0.97 -12.51
CA ASN A 49 -0.10 0.13 -11.68
C ASN A 49 0.56 -0.49 -10.43
N TYR A 50 1.67 0.06 -9.94
CA TYR A 50 2.33 -0.37 -8.70
C TYR A 50 1.36 -0.54 -7.52
N HIS A 51 0.39 0.37 -7.39
CA HIS A 51 -0.63 0.34 -6.34
C HIS A 51 -1.55 -0.90 -6.34
N CYS A 52 -1.54 -1.73 -7.39
CA CYS A 52 -2.10 -3.08 -7.38
C CYS A 52 -1.14 -4.07 -6.68
N HIS A 53 -0.65 -3.68 -5.50
CA HIS A 53 0.53 -4.30 -4.88
C HIS A 53 0.24 -5.71 -4.35
N LEU A 54 -0.93 -5.93 -3.75
CA LEU A 54 -1.36 -7.28 -3.35
C LEU A 54 -1.46 -8.22 -4.57
N ALA A 55 -2.02 -7.74 -5.69
CA ALA A 55 -2.08 -8.52 -6.92
C ALA A 55 -0.66 -8.84 -7.45
N HIS A 56 0.31 -7.93 -7.29
CA HIS A 56 1.70 -8.18 -7.61
C HIS A 56 2.32 -9.25 -6.69
N HIS A 57 2.09 -9.17 -5.37
CA HIS A 57 2.54 -10.21 -4.44
C HIS A 57 1.99 -11.58 -4.80
N GLN A 58 0.71 -11.68 -5.17
CA GLN A 58 0.07 -12.94 -5.56
C GLN A 58 0.51 -13.44 -6.94
N HIS A 59 0.84 -12.53 -7.85
CA HIS A 59 1.23 -12.83 -9.23
C HIS A 59 2.50 -12.08 -9.63
N PRO A 60 3.67 -12.39 -9.04
CA PRO A 60 4.88 -11.59 -9.21
C PRO A 60 5.45 -11.62 -10.63
N GLN A 61 5.08 -12.63 -11.41
CA GLN A 61 5.48 -12.78 -12.82
C GLN A 61 4.51 -12.08 -13.79
N ALA A 62 3.37 -11.57 -13.32
CA ALA A 62 2.45 -10.84 -14.16
C ALA A 62 3.05 -9.47 -14.53
N PRO A 63 2.98 -9.06 -15.81
CA PRO A 63 3.43 -7.73 -16.19
C PRO A 63 2.51 -6.67 -15.58
N TRP A 64 3.10 -5.52 -15.22
CA TRP A 64 2.44 -4.37 -14.58
C TRP A 64 1.10 -3.94 -15.20
N TYR A 65 0.97 -4.00 -16.53
CA TYR A 65 -0.28 -3.61 -17.22
C TYR A 65 -1.43 -4.62 -17.02
N LYS A 66 -1.16 -5.87 -16.61
CA LYS A 66 -2.18 -6.90 -16.32
C LYS A 66 -2.63 -6.90 -14.86
N LEU A 67 -1.90 -6.26 -13.94
CA LEU A 67 -2.26 -6.28 -12.52
C LEU A 67 -3.67 -5.76 -12.22
N PRO A 68 -4.21 -4.73 -12.88
CA PRO A 68 -5.55 -4.25 -12.59
C PRO A 68 -6.66 -5.30 -12.76
N SER A 69 -6.49 -6.26 -13.69
CA SER A 69 -7.46 -7.36 -13.89
C SER A 69 -7.32 -8.48 -12.86
N LEU A 70 -6.27 -8.46 -12.04
CA LEU A 70 -5.98 -9.44 -11.00
C LEU A 70 -6.31 -8.91 -9.59
N VAL A 71 -6.81 -7.67 -9.49
CA VAL A 71 -7.25 -7.08 -8.23
C VAL A 71 -8.56 -7.75 -7.79
N ASP A 72 -8.62 -8.13 -6.52
CA ASP A 72 -9.79 -8.71 -5.89
C ASP A 72 -10.85 -7.67 -5.49
N ASP A 73 -12.03 -8.16 -5.10
CA ASP A 73 -13.16 -7.33 -4.65
C ASP A 73 -13.09 -6.94 -3.16
N GLN A 74 -11.95 -7.20 -2.49
CA GLN A 74 -11.78 -6.89 -1.07
C GLN A 74 -11.81 -5.37 -0.80
N PRO A 75 -12.13 -4.95 0.44
CA PRO A 75 -12.02 -3.55 0.83
C PRO A 75 -10.59 -3.03 0.63
N ARG A 76 -10.47 -1.94 -0.12
CA ARG A 76 -9.19 -1.33 -0.47
C ARG A 76 -9.03 0.04 0.19
N PRO A 77 -8.02 0.26 1.04
CA PRO A 77 -7.75 1.57 1.61
C PRO A 77 -7.10 2.49 0.57
N THR A 78 -7.20 3.80 0.79
CA THR A 78 -6.39 4.78 0.04
C THR A 78 -5.02 4.94 0.69
N PHE A 79 -3.99 5.33 -0.06
CA PHE A 79 -2.67 5.67 0.48
C PHE A 79 -2.73 6.57 1.74
N TRP A 80 -3.44 7.70 1.65
CA TRP A 80 -3.53 8.68 2.73
C TRP A 80 -4.17 8.12 4.00
N ARG A 81 -5.19 7.29 3.84
CA ARG A 81 -5.85 6.58 4.95
C ARG A 81 -4.84 5.73 5.71
N VAL A 82 -4.08 4.88 5.02
CA VAL A 82 -3.04 4.06 5.69
C VAL A 82 -1.99 4.98 6.33
N TYR A 83 -1.47 5.95 5.57
CA TYR A 83 -0.44 6.87 6.05
C TYR A 83 -0.81 7.56 7.37
N PHE A 84 -1.97 8.21 7.45
CA PHE A 84 -2.38 8.92 8.66
C PHE A 84 -2.72 7.99 9.83
N THR A 85 -3.18 6.76 9.57
CA THR A 85 -3.42 5.78 10.64
C THR A 85 -2.12 5.30 11.28
N MET A 86 -1.02 5.18 10.53
CA MET A 86 0.31 4.92 11.12
C MET A 86 0.73 6.01 12.11
N TRP A 87 0.48 7.28 11.78
CA TRP A 87 0.74 8.38 12.71
C TRP A 87 -0.21 8.38 13.91
N ARG A 88 -1.49 8.06 13.70
CA ARG A 88 -2.51 8.00 14.77
C ARG A 88 -2.25 6.88 15.77
N TYR A 89 -1.94 5.69 15.28
CA TYR A 89 -1.79 4.49 16.12
C TYR A 89 -0.36 4.20 16.53
N GLY A 90 0.62 4.89 15.95
CA GLY A 90 2.04 4.80 16.27
C GLY A 90 2.68 3.48 15.88
N VAL A 91 3.94 3.31 16.31
CA VAL A 91 4.69 2.06 16.15
C VAL A 91 4.00 0.96 16.95
N ARG A 92 3.79 -0.20 16.31
CA ARG A 92 3.19 -1.38 16.92
C ARG A 92 4.16 -2.56 16.84
N PRO A 93 4.13 -3.48 17.83
CA PRO A 93 4.82 -4.76 17.69
C PRO A 93 4.34 -5.48 16.43
N ALA A 94 5.26 -6.14 15.73
CA ALA A 94 4.88 -6.96 14.59
C ALA A 94 3.95 -8.10 15.06
N PRO A 95 2.78 -8.27 14.45
CA PRO A 95 1.92 -9.40 14.77
C PRO A 95 2.57 -10.73 14.34
N GLN A 96 2.08 -11.84 14.89
CA GLN A 96 2.57 -13.17 14.53
C GLN A 96 2.33 -13.47 13.04
N MET A 97 3.18 -14.31 12.43
CA MET A 97 2.96 -14.79 11.07
C MET A 97 1.58 -15.47 10.96
N GLY A 98 0.83 -15.14 9.92
CA GLY A 98 -0.55 -15.60 9.71
C GLY A 98 -1.62 -14.74 10.37
N ALA A 99 -1.26 -13.75 11.19
CA ALA A 99 -2.24 -12.84 11.79
C ALA A 99 -3.07 -12.11 10.71
N ALA A 100 -4.37 -11.97 10.96
CA ALA A 100 -5.30 -11.29 10.08
C ALA A 100 -4.96 -9.80 9.91
N ALA A 101 -5.55 -9.16 8.90
CA ALA A 101 -5.44 -7.72 8.72
C ALA A 101 -6.21 -6.97 9.83
N ASP A 102 -5.63 -5.92 10.37
CA ASP A 102 -6.25 -5.05 11.38
C ASP A 102 -7.19 -4.05 10.70
N LEU A 103 -8.36 -4.54 10.28
CA LEU A 103 -9.32 -3.75 9.52
C LEU A 103 -9.86 -2.55 10.31
N ASP A 104 -9.92 -2.61 11.63
CA ASP A 104 -10.45 -1.53 12.48
C ASP A 104 -9.61 -0.24 12.38
N PHE A 105 -8.30 -0.35 12.13
CA PHE A 105 -7.45 0.82 11.93
C PHE A 105 -7.71 1.51 10.61
N LEU A 106 -8.10 0.74 9.59
CA LEU A 106 -8.41 1.27 8.29
C LEU A 106 -9.87 1.69 8.27
N PHE A 107 -10.80 0.78 8.47
CA PHE A 107 -12.25 0.91 8.32
C PHE A 107 -12.98 0.89 9.67
N PRO A 108 -12.86 1.94 10.50
CA PRO A 108 -13.60 2.00 11.75
C PRO A 108 -15.11 1.94 11.48
N PRO A 109 -15.90 1.37 12.39
CA PRO A 109 -17.36 1.39 12.30
C PRO A 109 -17.86 2.83 12.14
N LYS A 110 -18.92 3.03 11.37
CA LYS A 110 -19.64 4.31 11.41
C LYS A 110 -20.35 4.38 12.77
N GLU A 111 -20.10 5.45 13.51
CA GLU A 111 -20.87 5.83 14.71
C GLU A 111 -22.34 6.07 14.36
#